data_AF-A0A429ESS5-F1
#
_entry.id   AF-A0A429ESS5-F1
#
_cell.length_a   1.000
_cell.length_b   1.000
_cell.length_c   1.000
_cell.angle_alpha   90.00
_cell.angle_beta   90.00
_cell.angle_gamma   90.00
#
_symmetry.space_group_name_H-M   'P 1'
#
loop_
_entity.id
_entity.type
_entity.pdbx_description
1 polymer ?
#
loop_
_entity_poly.entity_id
_entity_poly.type
_entity_poly.pdbx_seq_one_letter_code
_entity_poly.pdbx_strand_id
1 'polypeptide(L)'
;MASAPQTRSGPRSRSRSESQSRSMPRRPDPAAGTGVPTSAATGPVTPRLQARRVRGGSFALQRMVLLELAVALTVCGWLIGSLVLVPSIALAVLLVLLAVVRRRRQSLPEWLAGHMALRARLRRAANTPVASDVDAGLAPAVECEPNLRTYNYVHRDSRDRRPVGMLGDGGFLTAVLQVEADAGALRADRGSRPLPLALVRDALDVDGIRLESAQVVLHTQTAPAPHLPRQSVVVTNYAQLQTGNLSPAVRIMWIALKLDPELCPDAVAARGGGLTGAQKCLARSAEHLSSRLTGAGFRVSLLTEEELPAALSTSMCANPMVAAQTGQGDAPRRRTEESGRSWRCDNRRHTTYWVRRWPQLGGHDAGLPQLVARLTAVPALATTFSLTLAPSSRQDVTITGHVRVTGRSSTELAEARRGLEHAARQARTALVRLDREQLAGMLATLPLGGAR
;
A
#
# COMPACT_ATOMS: atom_id res chain seq x y z
N MET A 1 46.63 16.31 40.49
CA MET A 1 47.63 15.26 40.21
C MET A 1 48.27 14.88 41.53
N ALA A 2 47.89 13.74 42.11
CA ALA A 2 48.49 13.22 43.32
C ALA A 2 48.38 11.69 43.28
N SER A 3 49.54 11.05 43.35
CA SER A 3 49.78 9.63 43.18
C SER A 3 49.41 8.84 44.44
N ALA A 4 48.84 7.65 44.27
CA ALA A 4 48.93 6.55 45.24
C ALA A 4 50.35 5.93 45.19
N PRO A 5 50.85 5.22 46.23
CA PRO A 5 50.55 3.77 46.34
C PRO A 5 50.67 3.14 47.76
N GLN A 6 50.57 1.80 47.79
CA GLN A 6 50.92 0.78 48.82
C GLN A 6 49.75 0.27 49.70
N THR A 7 49.20 -0.93 49.49
CA THR A 7 49.67 -2.34 49.70
C THR A 7 49.91 -2.74 51.16
N ARG A 8 49.10 -3.67 51.72
CA ARG A 8 49.60 -4.92 52.35
C ARG A 8 48.51 -5.91 52.82
N SER A 9 48.74 -7.19 52.48
CA SER A 9 48.60 -8.45 53.28
C SER A 9 47.22 -8.98 53.74
N GLY A 10 46.90 -10.21 53.29
CA GLY A 10 45.99 -11.16 53.99
C GLY A 10 46.67 -11.87 55.19
N PRO A 11 45.98 -12.79 55.91
CA PRO A 11 45.90 -14.19 55.45
C PRO A 11 44.65 -15.04 55.85
N ARG A 12 44.48 -16.14 55.10
CA ARG A 12 43.94 -17.51 55.35
C ARG A 12 43.10 -17.91 56.61
N SER A 13 41.93 -18.50 56.30
CA SER A 13 41.38 -19.85 56.64
C SER A 13 41.04 -20.31 58.08
N ARG A 14 39.79 -20.81 58.27
CA ARG A 14 39.31 -22.08 58.93
C ARG A 14 37.85 -21.88 59.45
N SER A 15 36.82 -22.57 58.94
CA SER A 15 36.31 -23.95 59.18
C SER A 15 35.60 -24.20 60.53
N ARG A 16 34.27 -24.45 60.47
CA ARG A 16 33.40 -25.35 61.31
C ARG A 16 31.94 -25.03 60.96
N SER A 17 31.10 -25.88 60.35
CA SER A 17 30.56 -27.23 60.68
C SER A 17 29.49 -27.24 61.78
N GLU A 18 28.26 -27.60 61.38
CA GLU A 18 27.24 -28.49 62.03
C GLU A 18 25.84 -28.06 61.52
N SER A 19 25.12 -28.78 60.66
CA SER A 19 24.52 -30.13 60.70
C SER A 19 23.28 -30.26 61.59
N GLN A 20 22.09 -30.36 60.98
CA GLN A 20 20.96 -31.14 61.50
C GLN A 20 20.01 -31.63 60.38
N SER A 21 20.27 -32.86 59.96
CA SER A 21 19.38 -34.02 59.73
C SER A 21 17.90 -33.92 59.32
N ARG A 22 17.63 -34.60 58.19
CA ARG A 22 16.57 -35.62 57.90
C ARG A 22 15.09 -35.18 57.85
N SER A 23 14.50 -35.29 56.66
CA SER A 23 13.62 -36.42 56.29
C SER A 23 13.13 -36.32 54.83
N MET A 24 13.27 -37.41 54.09
CA MET A 24 12.63 -37.67 52.78
C MET A 24 11.19 -38.15 53.03
N PRO A 25 10.26 -37.94 52.08
CA PRO A 25 9.88 -39.09 51.25
C PRO A 25 9.58 -38.81 49.77
N ARG A 26 9.88 -39.85 48.97
CA ARG A 26 9.21 -40.37 47.77
C ARG A 26 9.05 -39.50 46.50
N ARG A 27 9.79 -39.92 45.47
CA ARG A 27 9.45 -39.84 44.05
C ARG A 27 8.11 -40.53 43.72
N PRO A 28 7.40 -40.01 42.71
CA PRO A 28 6.75 -40.82 41.68
C PRO A 28 7.47 -40.67 40.32
N ASP A 29 7.57 -41.79 39.60
CA ASP A 29 8.01 -41.88 38.20
C ASP A 29 6.96 -41.33 37.21
N PRO A 30 7.35 -41.05 35.95
CA PRO A 30 6.59 -40.21 35.03
C PRO A 30 5.55 -41.01 34.24
N ALA A 31 4.28 -40.59 34.33
CA ALA A 31 3.23 -41.03 33.41
C ALA A 31 3.09 -40.00 32.27
N ALA A 32 3.46 -40.46 31.08
CA ALA A 32 2.88 -40.18 29.77
C ALA A 32 2.11 -38.87 29.54
N GLY A 33 2.56 -38.11 28.52
CA GLY A 33 1.63 -37.54 27.55
C GLY A 33 1.43 -36.03 27.54
N THR A 34 2.49 -35.22 27.62
CA THR A 34 2.42 -33.84 27.13
C THR A 34 3.06 -33.77 25.74
N GLY A 35 2.19 -33.81 24.73
CA GLY A 35 2.55 -33.51 23.35
C GLY A 35 3.25 -32.16 23.28
N VAL A 36 4.51 -32.19 22.91
CA VAL A 36 5.23 -31.02 22.40
C VAL A 36 4.36 -30.44 21.28
N PRO A 37 4.02 -29.14 21.28
CA PRO A 37 3.44 -28.54 20.10
C PRO A 37 4.52 -28.58 19.02
N THR A 38 4.46 -29.60 18.17
CA THR A 38 5.19 -29.69 16.92
C THR A 38 5.05 -28.36 16.21
N SER A 39 6.19 -27.70 16.01
CA SER A 39 6.34 -26.53 15.16
C SER A 39 5.60 -26.83 13.85
N ALA A 40 4.44 -26.18 13.67
CA ALA A 40 3.67 -26.33 12.45
C ALA A 40 4.54 -25.84 11.31
N ALA A 41 4.98 -26.77 10.46
CA ALA A 41 5.75 -26.46 9.27
C ALA A 41 4.99 -25.41 8.46
N THR A 42 5.58 -24.23 8.33
CA THR A 42 5.06 -23.11 7.55
C THR A 42 5.07 -23.51 6.07
N GLY A 43 4.01 -24.20 5.64
CA GLY A 43 3.81 -24.51 4.23
C GLY A 43 3.74 -23.24 3.38
N PRO A 44 4.02 -23.32 2.08
CA PRO A 44 3.92 -22.17 1.19
C PRO A 44 2.52 -21.57 1.23
N VAL A 45 2.40 -20.31 1.65
CA VAL A 45 1.13 -19.59 1.72
C VAL A 45 0.86 -18.99 0.36
N THR A 46 -0.06 -19.57 -0.40
CA THR A 46 -0.64 -18.88 -1.56
C THR A 46 -1.71 -17.92 -1.05
N PRO A 47 -1.51 -16.59 -1.08
CA PRO A 47 -2.58 -15.68 -0.74
C PRO A 47 -3.78 -15.97 -1.66
N ARG A 48 -4.94 -16.25 -1.05
CA ARG A 48 -6.17 -16.46 -1.82
C ARG A 48 -6.54 -15.14 -2.48
N LEU A 49 -6.49 -15.14 -3.81
CA LEU A 49 -6.84 -13.99 -4.64
C LEU A 49 -8.33 -13.74 -4.49
N GLN A 50 -8.71 -12.76 -3.68
CA GLN A 50 -10.03 -12.17 -3.81
C GLN A 50 -9.96 -11.30 -5.07
N ALA A 51 -10.58 -11.78 -6.15
CA ALA A 51 -10.75 -10.98 -7.35
C ALA A 51 -11.37 -9.65 -6.91
N ARG A 52 -10.72 -8.54 -7.28
CA ARG A 52 -11.24 -7.19 -7.09
C ARG A 52 -12.74 -7.23 -7.41
N ARG A 53 -13.59 -6.77 -6.48
CA ARG A 53 -15.01 -6.46 -6.77
C ARG A 53 -15.14 -5.27 -7.73
N VAL A 54 -14.15 -5.00 -8.58
CA VAL A 54 -14.35 -4.20 -9.78
C VAL A 54 -14.76 -5.16 -10.88
N ARG A 55 -16.08 -5.41 -10.92
CA ARG A 55 -16.87 -5.87 -12.08
C ARG A 55 -16.38 -7.09 -12.86
N GLY A 56 -15.45 -7.88 -12.34
CA GLY A 56 -14.98 -9.11 -12.99
C GLY A 56 -15.90 -10.32 -12.76
N GLY A 57 -16.60 -10.37 -11.63
CA GLY A 57 -17.58 -11.41 -11.32
C GLY A 57 -18.91 -11.25 -12.07
N SER A 58 -19.22 -10.05 -12.55
CA SER A 58 -20.41 -9.79 -13.35
C SER A 58 -20.24 -10.23 -14.80
N PHE A 59 -19.05 -10.58 -15.29
CA PHE A 59 -18.87 -10.88 -16.71
C PHE A 59 -19.58 -12.17 -17.13
N ALA A 60 -19.45 -13.24 -16.35
CA ALA A 60 -20.13 -14.51 -16.66
C ALA A 60 -21.65 -14.34 -16.60
N LEU A 61 -22.13 -13.65 -15.55
CA LEU A 61 -23.53 -13.28 -15.36
C LEU A 61 -24.05 -12.39 -16.49
N GLN A 62 -23.34 -11.30 -16.80
CA GLN A 62 -23.72 -10.35 -17.85
C GLN A 62 -23.71 -11.01 -19.24
N ARG A 63 -22.74 -11.90 -19.51
CA ARG A 63 -22.72 -12.68 -20.75
C ARG A 63 -23.92 -13.62 -20.82
N MET A 64 -24.25 -14.31 -19.72
CA MET A 64 -25.43 -15.17 -19.65
C MET A 64 -26.70 -14.36 -19.88
N VAL A 65 -26.85 -13.22 -19.20
CA VAL A 65 -27.99 -12.31 -19.36
C VAL A 65 -28.11 -11.80 -20.79
N LEU A 66 -27.02 -11.37 -21.43
CA LEU A 66 -27.05 -10.90 -22.82
C LEU A 66 -27.47 -12.02 -23.80
N LEU A 67 -27.01 -13.25 -23.57
CA LEU A 67 -27.40 -14.41 -24.38
C LEU A 67 -28.86 -14.78 -24.14
N GLU A 68 -29.31 -14.77 -22.88
CA GLU A 68 -30.70 -15.04 -22.50
C GLU A 68 -31.66 -14.00 -23.11
N LEU A 69 -31.28 -12.72 -23.07
CA LEU A 69 -32.04 -11.63 -23.68
C LEU A 69 -32.12 -11.76 -25.21
N ALA A 70 -31.03 -12.20 -25.85
CA ALA A 70 -31.01 -12.44 -27.30
C ALA A 70 -31.96 -13.60 -27.69
N VAL A 71 -31.98 -14.68 -26.90
CA VAL A 71 -32.92 -15.80 -27.09
C VAL A 71 -34.35 -15.33 -26.87
N ALA A 72 -34.62 -14.61 -25.76
CA ALA A 72 -35.95 -14.09 -25.44
C ALA A 72 -36.49 -13.16 -26.54
N LEU A 73 -35.68 -12.23 -27.05
CA LEU A 73 -36.06 -11.34 -28.15
C LEU A 73 -36.41 -12.10 -29.43
N THR A 74 -35.65 -13.16 -29.74
CA THR A 74 -35.89 -14.00 -30.91
C THR A 74 -37.22 -14.76 -30.76
N VAL A 75 -37.49 -15.32 -29.58
CA VAL A 75 -38.74 -16.04 -29.28
C VAL A 75 -39.96 -15.10 -29.30
N CYS A 76 -39.85 -13.92 -28.69
CA CYS A 76 -40.93 -12.92 -28.72
C CYS A 76 -41.21 -12.42 -30.14
N GLY A 77 -40.17 -12.16 -30.94
CA GLY A 77 -40.32 -11.77 -32.34
C GLY A 77 -41.01 -12.85 -33.18
N TRP A 78 -40.71 -14.12 -32.91
CA TRP A 78 -41.36 -15.26 -33.57
C TRP A 78 -42.83 -15.40 -33.19
N LEU A 79 -43.19 -15.17 -31.92
CA LEU A 79 -44.58 -15.25 -31.44
C LEU A 79 -45.48 -14.11 -31.93
N ILE A 80 -44.93 -12.91 -32.15
CA ILE A 80 -45.72 -11.72 -32.54
C ILE A 80 -45.97 -11.66 -34.06
N GLY A 81 -45.03 -12.16 -34.88
CA GLY A 81 -45.22 -12.29 -36.32
C GLY A 81 -44.00 -11.88 -37.17
N SER A 82 -44.02 -12.25 -38.45
CA SER A 82 -42.89 -12.15 -39.38
C SER A 82 -42.32 -10.72 -39.56
N LEU A 83 -43.14 -9.68 -39.37
CA LEU A 83 -42.72 -8.27 -39.49
C LEU A 83 -41.82 -7.81 -38.33
N VAL A 84 -42.00 -8.36 -37.14
CA VAL A 84 -41.20 -8.02 -35.93
C VAL A 84 -40.00 -8.95 -35.78
N LEU A 85 -40.03 -10.13 -36.43
CA LEU A 85 -38.95 -11.10 -36.39
C LEU A 85 -37.62 -10.54 -36.92
N VAL A 86 -37.64 -9.82 -38.05
CA VAL A 86 -36.43 -9.25 -38.67
C VAL A 86 -35.70 -8.26 -37.74
N PRO A 87 -36.36 -7.23 -37.17
CA PRO A 87 -35.68 -6.33 -36.22
C PRO A 87 -35.27 -7.04 -34.92
N SER A 88 -36.06 -8.02 -34.43
CA SER A 88 -35.68 -8.81 -33.26
C SER A 88 -34.43 -9.65 -33.48
N ILE A 89 -34.29 -10.29 -34.64
CA ILE A 89 -33.08 -11.05 -35.01
C ILE A 89 -31.88 -10.10 -35.13
N ALA A 90 -32.04 -8.94 -35.76
CA ALA A 90 -30.96 -7.96 -35.87
C ALA A 90 -30.45 -7.50 -34.49
N LEU A 91 -31.36 -7.23 -33.56
CA LEU A 91 -31.03 -6.86 -32.18
C LEU A 91 -30.39 -8.04 -31.41
N ALA A 92 -30.89 -9.26 -31.58
CA ALA A 92 -30.32 -10.46 -30.96
C ALA A 92 -28.88 -10.71 -31.46
N VAL A 93 -28.63 -10.57 -32.77
CA VAL A 93 -27.28 -10.66 -33.36
C VAL A 93 -26.36 -9.59 -32.79
N LEU A 94 -26.85 -8.35 -32.62
CA LEU A 94 -26.08 -7.28 -31.98
C LEU A 94 -25.71 -7.62 -30.52
N LEU A 95 -26.64 -8.17 -29.74
CA LEU A 95 -26.39 -8.58 -28.35
C LEU A 95 -25.37 -9.73 -28.26
N VAL A 96 -25.47 -10.72 -29.16
CA VAL A 96 -24.49 -11.80 -29.27
C VAL A 96 -23.11 -11.25 -29.66
N LEU A 97 -23.05 -10.34 -30.62
CA LEU A 97 -21.81 -9.65 -30.98
C LEU A 97 -21.23 -8.88 -29.79
N LEU A 98 -22.03 -8.16 -29.02
CA LEU A 98 -21.56 -7.47 -27.81
C LEU A 98 -21.06 -8.44 -26.72
N ALA A 99 -21.65 -9.64 -26.63
CA ALA A 99 -21.25 -10.68 -25.69
C ALA A 99 -19.94 -11.39 -26.10
N VAL A 100 -19.68 -11.55 -27.40
CA VAL A 100 -18.56 -12.34 -27.94
C VAL A 100 -17.38 -11.49 -28.41
N VAL A 101 -17.63 -10.30 -28.99
CA VAL A 101 -16.58 -9.43 -29.53
C VAL A 101 -15.74 -8.86 -28.39
N ARG A 102 -14.48 -9.28 -28.37
CA ARG A 102 -13.48 -8.83 -27.39
C ARG A 102 -12.54 -7.83 -28.03
N ARG A 103 -12.50 -6.61 -27.50
CA ARG A 103 -11.47 -5.63 -27.87
C ARG A 103 -10.42 -5.58 -26.78
N ARG A 104 -9.19 -5.98 -27.09
CA ARG A 104 -8.02 -5.91 -26.18
C ARG A 104 -8.22 -6.63 -24.83
N ARG A 105 -8.79 -7.84 -24.85
CA ARG A 105 -9.06 -8.70 -23.67
C ARG A 105 -10.10 -8.16 -22.66
N GLN A 106 -10.84 -7.11 -23.02
CA GLN A 106 -12.00 -6.62 -22.26
C GLN A 106 -13.27 -6.77 -23.10
N SER A 107 -14.41 -6.93 -22.43
CA SER A 107 -15.72 -6.88 -23.09
C SER A 107 -16.03 -5.45 -23.53
N LEU A 108 -16.77 -5.27 -24.63
CA LEU A 108 -17.16 -3.93 -25.10
C LEU A 108 -17.93 -3.13 -24.03
N PRO A 109 -18.87 -3.73 -23.27
CA PRO A 109 -19.57 -3.02 -22.19
C PRO A 109 -18.63 -2.56 -21.07
N GLU A 110 -17.67 -3.37 -20.64
CA GLU A 110 -16.68 -2.96 -19.63
C GLU A 110 -15.81 -1.80 -20.13
N TRP A 111 -15.39 -1.88 -21.39
CA TRP A 111 -14.62 -0.82 -22.01
C TRP A 111 -15.39 0.50 -22.06
N LEU A 112 -16.69 0.45 -22.42
CA LEU A 112 -17.56 1.62 -22.47
C LEU A 112 -17.83 2.17 -21.07
N ALA A 113 -18.13 1.31 -20.10
CA ALA A 113 -18.35 1.69 -18.71
C ALA A 113 -17.12 2.39 -18.12
N GLY A 114 -15.91 1.86 -18.35
CA GLY A 114 -14.66 2.49 -17.92
C GLY A 114 -14.42 3.84 -18.63
N HIS A 115 -14.78 3.94 -19.91
CA HIS A 115 -14.68 5.19 -20.67
C HIS A 115 -15.65 6.27 -20.19
N MET A 116 -16.90 5.90 -19.91
CA MET A 116 -17.90 6.80 -19.35
C MET A 116 -17.53 7.22 -17.92
N ALA A 117 -17.03 6.30 -17.09
CA ALA A 117 -16.55 6.61 -15.74
C ALA A 117 -15.39 7.62 -15.76
N LEU A 118 -14.43 7.44 -16.68
CA LEU A 118 -13.35 8.42 -16.88
C LEU A 118 -13.91 9.78 -17.31
N ARG A 119 -14.78 9.82 -18.32
CA ARG A 119 -15.40 11.09 -18.77
C ARG A 119 -16.16 11.78 -17.64
N ALA A 120 -16.90 11.04 -16.82
CA ALA A 120 -17.61 11.58 -15.67
C ALA A 120 -16.65 12.16 -14.62
N ARG A 121 -15.52 11.50 -14.35
CA ARG A 121 -14.49 12.03 -13.45
C ARG A 121 -13.81 13.28 -14.00
N LEU A 122 -13.48 13.29 -15.30
CA LEU A 122 -12.89 14.47 -15.95
C LEU A 122 -13.84 15.68 -15.91
N ARG A 123 -15.13 15.47 -16.15
CA ARG A 123 -16.15 16.52 -16.01
C ARG A 123 -16.26 17.02 -14.58
N ARG A 124 -16.27 16.11 -13.59
CA ARG A 124 -16.28 16.49 -12.18
C ARG A 124 -15.04 17.31 -11.82
N ALA A 125 -13.85 16.83 -12.18
CA ALA A 125 -12.59 17.54 -11.94
C ALA A 125 -12.54 18.91 -12.62
N ALA A 126 -13.13 19.08 -13.80
CA ALA A 126 -13.23 20.37 -14.47
C ALA A 126 -14.14 21.36 -13.73
N ASN A 127 -15.19 20.86 -13.07
CA ASN A 127 -16.17 21.68 -12.35
C ASN A 127 -15.82 21.90 -10.87
N THR A 128 -14.88 21.12 -10.30
CA THR A 128 -14.44 21.31 -8.92
C THR A 128 -13.42 22.46 -8.86
N PRO A 129 -13.67 23.51 -8.07
CA PRO A 129 -12.74 24.62 -7.91
C PRO A 129 -11.45 24.13 -7.25
N VAL A 130 -10.32 24.75 -7.61
CA VAL A 130 -9.04 24.51 -6.95
C VAL A 130 -9.05 25.26 -5.63
N ALA A 131 -8.90 24.56 -4.51
CA ALA A 131 -8.86 25.18 -3.20
C ALA A 131 -7.60 26.04 -3.06
N SER A 132 -7.77 27.31 -2.70
CA SER A 132 -6.67 28.28 -2.53
C SER A 132 -6.01 28.24 -1.15
N ASP A 133 -6.67 27.62 -0.16
CA ASP A 133 -6.26 27.62 1.26
C ASP A 133 -5.68 26.27 1.71
N VAL A 134 -5.04 25.54 0.79
CA VAL A 134 -4.45 24.22 1.06
C VAL A 134 -2.95 24.30 0.88
N ASP A 135 -2.20 23.70 1.79
CA ASP A 135 -0.74 23.55 1.69
C ASP A 135 -0.35 23.04 0.28
N ALA A 136 0.63 23.69 -0.34
CA ALA A 136 1.12 23.35 -1.67
C ALA A 136 1.59 21.88 -1.79
N GLY A 137 2.05 21.25 -0.70
CA GLY A 137 2.39 19.83 -0.65
C GLY A 137 1.17 18.92 -0.65
N LEU A 138 0.05 19.36 -0.07
CA LEU A 138 -1.20 18.61 0.03
C LEU A 138 -2.15 18.86 -1.15
N ALA A 139 -2.02 20.01 -1.83
CA ALA A 139 -2.93 20.44 -2.90
C ALA A 139 -3.17 19.37 -3.99
N PRO A 140 -2.14 18.67 -4.53
CA PRO A 140 -2.38 17.60 -5.51
C PRO A 140 -3.23 16.44 -4.96
N ALA A 141 -3.13 16.12 -3.68
CA ALA A 141 -3.92 15.06 -3.05
C ALA A 141 -5.38 15.50 -2.90
N VAL A 142 -5.63 16.75 -2.49
CA VAL A 142 -6.98 17.33 -2.39
C VAL A 142 -7.63 17.51 -3.76
N GLU A 143 -6.86 17.82 -4.80
CA GLU A 143 -7.39 17.83 -6.18
C GLU A 143 -7.89 16.45 -6.64
N CYS A 144 -7.29 15.38 -6.12
CA CYS A 144 -7.67 14.00 -6.40
C CYS A 144 -8.85 13.54 -5.54
N GLU A 145 -8.86 13.93 -4.26
CA GLU A 145 -9.89 13.61 -3.27
C GLU A 145 -10.32 14.90 -2.54
N PRO A 146 -11.34 15.63 -3.05
CA PRO A 146 -11.70 16.96 -2.56
C PRO A 146 -12.13 17.04 -1.09
N ASN A 147 -12.58 15.91 -0.53
CA ASN A 147 -13.01 15.83 0.86
C ASN A 147 -11.86 15.58 1.84
N LEU A 148 -10.64 15.34 1.34
CA LEU A 148 -9.49 15.02 2.16
C LEU A 148 -9.09 16.20 3.05
N ARG A 149 -9.04 15.96 4.36
CA ARG A 149 -8.64 16.90 5.41
C ARG A 149 -7.55 16.29 6.28
N THR A 150 -6.72 17.15 6.85
CA THR A 150 -5.77 16.80 7.90
C THR A 150 -6.39 17.08 9.27
N TYR A 151 -5.96 16.32 10.27
CA TYR A 151 -6.34 16.48 11.66
C TYR A 151 -5.11 16.32 12.53
N ASN A 152 -4.98 17.18 13.53
CA ASN A 152 -4.00 17.03 14.59
C ASN A 152 -4.65 16.38 15.82
N TYR A 153 -4.06 15.28 16.29
CA TYR A 153 -4.44 14.65 17.54
C TYR A 153 -3.34 14.85 18.59
N VAL A 154 -3.71 15.55 19.67
CA VAL A 154 -2.83 15.79 20.83
C VAL A 154 -3.36 14.99 22.02
N HIS A 155 -2.45 14.32 22.73
CA HIS A 155 -2.79 13.59 23.95
C HIS A 155 -3.13 14.57 25.07
N ARG A 156 -4.34 14.46 25.63
CA ARG A 156 -4.78 15.34 26.73
C ARG A 156 -3.94 15.20 28.00
N ASP A 157 -3.45 13.98 28.26
CA ASP A 157 -2.80 13.63 29.53
C ASP A 157 -1.27 13.61 29.45
N SER A 158 -0.67 13.90 28.29
CA SER A 158 0.77 13.80 28.11
C SER A 158 1.30 14.95 27.26
N ARG A 159 1.77 16.00 27.95
CA ARG A 159 2.41 17.17 27.31
C ARG A 159 3.70 16.80 26.56
N ASP A 160 4.32 15.66 26.88
CA ASP A 160 5.58 15.22 26.28
C ASP A 160 5.39 14.30 25.06
N ARG A 161 4.16 13.87 24.76
CA ARG A 161 3.90 13.03 23.59
C ARG A 161 3.82 13.86 22.32
N ARG A 162 4.55 13.42 21.30
CA ARG A 162 4.48 13.98 19.96
C ARG A 162 3.03 13.93 19.43
N PRO A 163 2.50 15.01 18.83
CA PRO A 163 1.19 14.98 18.19
C PRO A 163 1.15 13.95 17.05
N VAL A 164 -0.03 13.40 16.79
CA VAL A 164 -0.27 12.46 15.70
C VAL A 164 -1.10 13.15 14.62
N GLY A 165 -0.53 13.25 13.41
CA GLY A 165 -1.24 13.70 12.23
C GLY A 165 -2.14 12.59 11.68
N MET A 166 -3.36 12.94 11.33
CA MET A 166 -4.32 12.04 10.70
C MET A 166 -4.89 12.67 9.43
N LEU A 167 -5.31 11.84 8.48
CA LEU A 167 -5.95 12.22 7.22
C LEU A 167 -7.33 11.56 7.13
N GLY A 168 -8.35 12.27 6.64
CA GLY A 168 -9.67 11.69 6.48
C GLY A 168 -10.54 12.44 5.49
N ASP A 169 -11.60 11.80 5.00
CA ASP A 169 -12.62 12.39 4.13
C ASP A 169 -13.93 12.72 4.86
N GLY A 170 -13.93 12.55 6.19
CA GLY A 170 -15.11 12.63 7.07
C GLY A 170 -15.78 11.28 7.34
N GLY A 171 -15.55 10.26 6.51
CA GLY A 171 -16.03 8.89 6.73
C GLY A 171 -14.96 7.96 7.31
N PHE A 172 -13.68 8.18 6.99
CA PHE A 172 -12.58 7.42 7.57
C PHE A 172 -11.47 8.34 8.12
N LEU A 173 -10.59 7.77 8.94
CA LEU A 173 -9.34 8.39 9.38
C LEU A 173 -8.16 7.47 9.07
N THR A 174 -7.02 8.06 8.72
CA THR A 174 -5.77 7.37 8.44
C THR A 174 -4.61 8.00 9.19
N ALA A 175 -3.82 7.19 9.88
CA ALA A 175 -2.55 7.60 10.48
C ALA A 175 -1.40 6.98 9.71
N VAL A 176 -0.32 7.73 9.54
CA VAL A 176 0.83 7.30 8.74
C VAL A 176 2.07 7.21 9.63
N LEU A 177 2.74 6.06 9.56
CA LEU A 177 4.03 5.81 10.20
C LEU A 177 5.10 5.80 9.12
N GLN A 178 6.18 6.57 9.31
CA GLN A 178 7.41 6.42 8.54
C GLN A 178 8.29 5.36 9.22
N VAL A 179 8.75 4.40 8.43
CA VAL A 179 9.54 3.27 8.92
C VAL A 179 10.89 3.27 8.24
N GLU A 180 11.94 3.23 9.04
CA GLU A 180 13.32 3.14 8.59
C GLU A 180 13.93 1.87 9.17
N ALA A 181 14.56 1.05 8.30
CA ALA A 181 15.39 -0.03 8.77
C ALA A 181 16.64 0.57 9.42
N ASP A 182 16.96 0.18 10.65
CA ASP A 182 18.12 0.69 11.36
C ASP A 182 19.39 0.26 10.61
N ALA A 183 19.94 1.18 9.81
CA ALA A 183 21.12 0.94 9.00
C ALA A 183 22.37 1.13 9.88
N GLY A 184 22.66 0.13 10.72
CA GLY A 184 23.90 0.06 11.49
C GLY A 184 25.19 0.04 10.65
N ALA A 185 25.09 0.02 9.31
CA ALA A 185 26.21 0.24 8.41
C ALA A 185 25.70 0.86 7.11
N LEU A 186 26.43 1.85 6.59
CA LEU A 186 26.23 2.53 5.29
C LEU A 186 26.23 1.58 4.05
N ARG A 187 26.30 0.26 4.26
CA ARG A 187 26.32 -0.81 3.26
C ARG A 187 25.40 -1.99 3.63
N ALA A 188 24.27 -1.75 4.29
CA ALA A 188 23.30 -2.83 4.50
C ALA A 188 22.75 -3.32 3.15
N ASP A 189 22.98 -4.61 2.87
CA ASP A 189 22.55 -5.30 1.66
C ASP A 189 21.01 -5.21 1.47
N ARG A 190 20.55 -5.33 0.21
CA ARG A 190 19.12 -5.27 -0.14
C ARG A 190 18.35 -6.32 0.66
N GLY A 191 17.65 -5.88 1.71
CA GLY A 191 16.80 -6.74 2.53
C GLY A 191 17.45 -7.35 3.76
N SER A 192 18.52 -6.72 4.32
CA SER A 192 19.13 -7.19 5.58
C SER A 192 18.12 -7.38 6.72
N ARG A 193 16.99 -6.65 6.69
CA ARG A 193 15.84 -6.92 7.55
C ARG A 193 14.51 -6.70 6.80
N PRO A 194 13.81 -7.76 6.36
CA PRO A 194 12.50 -7.60 5.74
C PRO A 194 11.48 -7.11 6.77
N LEU A 195 10.54 -6.27 6.34
CA LEU A 195 9.45 -5.80 7.20
C LEU A 195 8.59 -6.99 7.65
N PRO A 196 8.40 -7.21 8.97
CA PRO A 196 7.59 -8.31 9.48
C PRO A 196 6.10 -8.03 9.25
N LEU A 197 5.56 -8.48 8.12
CA LEU A 197 4.15 -8.28 7.75
C LEU A 197 3.15 -8.87 8.76
N ALA A 198 3.57 -9.85 9.56
CA ALA A 198 2.77 -10.36 10.67
C ALA A 198 2.42 -9.25 11.67
N LEU A 199 3.36 -8.35 12.00
CA LEU A 199 3.09 -7.23 12.92
C LEU A 199 2.09 -6.23 12.33
N VAL A 200 2.16 -6.00 11.02
CA VAL A 200 1.20 -5.13 10.31
C VAL A 200 -0.19 -5.77 10.26
N ARG A 201 -0.25 -7.10 10.07
CA ARG A 201 -1.49 -7.88 10.13
C ARG A 201 -2.12 -7.83 11.51
N ASP A 202 -1.33 -8.02 12.55
CA ASP A 202 -1.81 -8.05 13.93
C ASP A 202 -2.30 -6.66 14.38
N ALA A 203 -1.81 -5.58 13.76
CA ALA A 203 -2.32 -4.22 14.00
C ALA A 203 -3.73 -3.96 13.43
N LEU A 204 -4.30 -4.87 12.62
CA LEU A 204 -5.66 -4.72 12.08
C LEU A 204 -6.76 -4.88 13.15
N ASP A 205 -6.45 -5.54 14.27
CA ASP A 205 -7.38 -5.77 15.37
C ASP A 205 -6.63 -5.65 16.71
N VAL A 206 -6.81 -4.52 17.40
CA VAL A 206 -6.09 -4.19 18.65
C VAL A 206 -7.07 -3.65 19.67
N ASP A 207 -7.15 -4.25 20.86
CA ASP A 207 -7.98 -3.75 21.97
C ASP A 207 -9.45 -3.46 21.57
N GLY A 208 -10.02 -4.32 20.71
CA GLY A 208 -11.38 -4.19 20.14
C GLY A 208 -11.52 -3.14 19.04
N ILE A 209 -10.41 -2.55 18.58
CA ILE A 209 -10.36 -1.60 17.47
C ILE A 209 -10.06 -2.37 16.20
N ARG A 210 -11.04 -2.40 15.29
CA ARG A 210 -10.91 -3.08 14.00
C ARG A 210 -10.66 -2.07 12.89
N LEU A 211 -9.48 -2.13 12.28
CA LEU A 211 -9.12 -1.27 11.16
C LEU A 211 -9.79 -1.76 9.86
N GLU A 212 -10.11 -0.82 8.96
CA GLU A 212 -10.55 -1.14 7.59
C GLU A 212 -9.41 -1.79 6.82
N SER A 213 -8.20 -1.24 6.97
CA SER A 213 -7.00 -1.72 6.28
C SER A 213 -5.71 -1.19 6.88
N ALA A 214 -4.62 -1.90 6.59
CA ALA A 214 -3.25 -1.48 6.83
C ALA A 214 -2.48 -1.55 5.51
N GLN A 215 -1.88 -0.44 5.09
CA GLN A 215 -1.22 -0.31 3.80
C GLN A 215 0.26 -0.02 3.99
N VAL A 216 1.11 -0.87 3.44
CA VAL A 216 2.56 -0.65 3.35
C VAL A 216 2.88 -0.03 1.99
N VAL A 217 3.51 1.14 1.98
CA VAL A 217 3.94 1.86 0.78
C VAL A 217 5.45 1.97 0.79
N LEU A 218 6.10 1.40 -0.22
CA LEU A 218 7.52 1.57 -0.47
C LEU A 218 7.72 2.47 -1.69
N HIS A 219 8.31 3.63 -1.48
CA HIS A 219 8.69 4.54 -2.54
C HIS A 219 10.19 4.47 -2.78
N THR A 220 10.58 4.14 -4.00
CA THR A 220 11.98 3.96 -4.40
C THR A 220 12.34 4.95 -5.49
N GLN A 221 13.37 5.75 -5.24
CA GLN A 221 14.01 6.60 -6.23
C GLN A 221 15.37 6.00 -6.55
N THR A 222 15.49 5.42 -7.75
CA THR A 222 16.73 4.80 -8.20
C THR A 222 17.75 5.86 -8.57
N ALA A 223 19.01 5.63 -8.20
CA ALA A 223 20.13 6.38 -8.76
C ALA A 223 20.39 5.94 -10.21
N PRO A 224 20.92 6.81 -11.09
CA PRO A 224 21.41 8.16 -10.81
C PRO A 224 20.29 9.19 -10.66
N ALA A 225 20.56 10.29 -9.95
CA ALA A 225 19.61 11.39 -9.84
C ALA A 225 19.25 11.87 -11.26
N PRO A 226 17.96 11.88 -11.64
CA PRO A 226 17.58 11.94 -13.05
C PRO A 226 17.84 13.31 -13.73
N HIS A 227 18.45 14.28 -13.05
CA HIS A 227 18.87 15.57 -13.63
C HIS A 227 20.16 15.47 -14.46
N LEU A 228 20.84 14.32 -14.43
CA LEU A 228 22.07 14.11 -15.19
C LEU A 228 21.77 13.80 -16.67
N PRO A 229 22.53 14.38 -17.63
CA PRO A 229 22.42 14.03 -19.04
C PRO A 229 22.65 12.54 -19.27
N ARG A 230 21.87 11.92 -20.18
CA ARG A 230 21.96 10.48 -20.50
C ARG A 230 23.37 10.02 -20.94
N GLN A 231 24.15 10.94 -21.49
CA GLN A 231 25.51 10.69 -22.00
C GLN A 231 26.60 10.84 -20.91
N SER A 232 26.21 11.22 -19.70
CA SER A 232 27.16 11.41 -18.60
C SER A 232 27.78 10.08 -18.20
N VAL A 233 29.09 10.10 -17.94
CA VAL A 233 29.85 8.97 -17.38
C VAL A 233 29.20 8.46 -16.09
N VAL A 234 28.58 9.34 -15.30
CA VAL A 234 27.84 8.96 -14.09
C VAL A 234 26.66 8.05 -14.43
N VAL A 235 25.88 8.37 -15.47
CA VAL A 235 24.73 7.55 -15.87
C VAL A 235 25.18 6.17 -16.34
N THR A 236 26.23 6.10 -17.14
CA THR A 236 26.81 4.84 -17.62
C THR A 236 27.33 3.97 -16.48
N ASN A 237 28.07 4.56 -15.53
CA ASN A 237 28.61 3.83 -14.38
C ASN A 237 27.49 3.31 -13.46
N TYR A 238 26.46 4.10 -13.19
CA TYR A 238 25.31 3.63 -12.42
C TYR A 238 24.49 2.56 -13.15
N ALA A 239 24.39 2.63 -14.49
CA ALA A 239 23.74 1.59 -15.28
C ALA A 239 24.46 0.24 -15.16
N GLN A 240 25.80 0.22 -15.08
CA GLN A 240 26.57 -1.01 -14.84
C GLN A 240 26.30 -1.60 -13.44
N LEU A 241 26.15 -0.74 -12.41
CA LEU A 241 25.79 -1.17 -11.05
C LEU A 241 24.35 -1.69 -10.94
N GLN A 242 23.45 -1.24 -11.82
CA GLN A 242 22.07 -1.75 -11.91
C GLN A 242 22.03 -3.20 -12.39
N THR A 243 22.90 -3.59 -13.33
CA THR A 243 22.99 -4.98 -13.84
C THR A 243 23.38 -5.98 -12.76
N GLY A 244 24.16 -5.56 -11.76
CA GLY A 244 24.61 -6.39 -10.64
C GLY A 244 23.66 -6.45 -9.44
N ASN A 245 22.39 -6.02 -9.56
CA ASN A 245 21.43 -5.95 -8.45
C ASN A 245 21.89 -5.09 -7.26
N LEU A 246 22.78 -4.11 -7.49
CA LEU A 246 23.37 -3.27 -6.43
C LEU A 246 23.10 -1.77 -6.63
N SER A 247 22.17 -1.39 -7.52
CA SER A 247 21.83 0.03 -7.73
C SER A 247 21.48 0.73 -6.41
N PRO A 248 22.23 1.79 -6.05
CA PRO A 248 21.87 2.68 -4.96
C PRO A 248 20.49 3.28 -5.24
N ALA A 249 19.66 3.37 -4.22
CA ALA A 249 18.33 3.95 -4.32
C ALA A 249 17.92 4.51 -2.96
N VAL A 250 17.29 5.68 -2.98
CA VAL A 250 16.60 6.20 -1.81
C VAL A 250 15.29 5.44 -1.68
N ARG A 251 15.07 4.83 -0.52
CA ARG A 251 13.87 4.05 -0.21
C ARG A 251 13.20 4.65 1.01
N ILE A 252 11.97 5.06 0.84
CA ILE A 252 11.14 5.59 1.92
C ILE A 252 9.98 4.63 2.10
N MET A 253 9.74 4.18 3.32
CA MET A 253 8.66 3.26 3.65
C MET A 253 7.67 3.95 4.57
N TRP A 254 6.40 3.88 4.20
CA TRP A 254 5.29 4.32 5.03
C TRP A 254 4.35 3.15 5.32
N ILE A 255 3.75 3.15 6.50
CA ILE A 255 2.64 2.28 6.85
C ILE A 255 1.45 3.17 7.19
N ALA A 256 0.39 3.09 6.40
CA ALA A 256 -0.85 3.83 6.62
C ALA A 256 -1.91 2.90 7.22
N LEU A 257 -2.42 3.25 8.40
CA LEU A 257 -3.48 2.53 9.11
C LEU A 257 -4.79 3.28 8.91
N LYS A 258 -5.78 2.63 8.31
CA LYS A 258 -7.08 3.25 8.02
C LYS A 258 -8.17 2.67 8.93
N LEU A 259 -8.85 3.57 9.62
CA LEU A 259 -9.98 3.30 10.49
C LEU A 259 -11.26 3.82 9.84
N ASP A 260 -12.24 2.95 9.69
CA ASP A 260 -13.64 3.33 9.47
C ASP A 260 -14.35 3.19 10.83
N PRO A 261 -14.83 4.30 11.43
CA PRO A 261 -15.47 4.25 12.75
C PRO A 261 -16.68 3.32 12.81
N GLU A 262 -17.35 3.04 11.69
CA GLU A 262 -18.51 2.15 11.62
C GLU A 262 -18.13 0.67 11.82
N LEU A 263 -16.86 0.30 11.64
CA LEU A 263 -16.39 -1.08 11.84
C LEU A 263 -16.16 -1.44 13.32
N CYS A 264 -16.03 -0.46 14.21
CA CYS A 264 -15.84 -0.67 15.64
C CYS A 264 -16.56 0.39 16.50
N PRO A 265 -17.89 0.49 16.40
CA PRO A 265 -18.67 1.53 17.08
C PRO A 265 -18.51 1.49 18.60
N ASP A 266 -18.48 0.29 19.20
CA ASP A 266 -18.32 0.11 20.65
C ASP A 266 -16.99 0.65 21.17
N ALA A 267 -15.91 0.40 20.42
CA ALA A 267 -14.56 0.88 20.76
C ALA A 267 -14.46 2.41 20.66
N VAL A 268 -15.15 3.01 19.69
CA VAL A 268 -15.23 4.47 19.51
C VAL A 268 -16.07 5.09 20.63
N ALA A 269 -17.23 4.52 20.94
CA ALA A 269 -18.11 4.98 22.01
C ALA A 269 -17.41 4.95 23.37
N ALA A 270 -16.72 3.85 23.70
CA ALA A 270 -15.95 3.70 24.93
C ALA A 270 -14.83 4.76 25.10
N ARG A 271 -14.39 5.39 24.01
CA ARG A 271 -13.32 6.40 24.00
C ARG A 271 -13.84 7.84 23.88
N GLY A 272 -15.14 8.05 24.05
CA GLY A 272 -15.80 9.36 24.04
C GLY A 272 -16.64 9.63 22.79
N GLY A 273 -16.77 8.65 21.89
CA GLY A 273 -17.63 8.75 20.72
C GLY A 273 -17.15 9.74 19.65
N GLY A 274 -17.89 9.78 18.54
CA GLY A 274 -17.66 10.72 17.43
C GLY A 274 -16.22 10.73 16.91
N LEU A 275 -15.77 11.90 16.46
CA LEU A 275 -14.44 12.09 15.90
C LEU A 275 -13.33 11.83 16.93
N THR A 276 -13.48 12.34 18.15
CA THR A 276 -12.47 12.20 19.21
C THR A 276 -12.26 10.74 19.61
N GLY A 277 -13.34 9.96 19.71
CA GLY A 277 -13.26 8.51 19.95
C GLY A 277 -12.54 7.79 18.81
N ALA A 278 -12.84 8.13 17.55
CA ALA A 278 -12.17 7.58 16.38
C ALA A 278 -10.67 7.93 16.34
N GLN A 279 -10.30 9.18 16.62
CA GLN A 279 -8.91 9.62 16.71
C GLN A 279 -8.15 8.86 17.80
N LYS A 280 -8.74 8.68 19.00
CA LYS A 280 -8.14 7.86 20.07
C LYS A 280 -7.95 6.40 19.68
N CYS A 281 -8.93 5.79 18.99
CA CYS A 281 -8.82 4.42 18.49
C CYS A 281 -7.65 4.27 17.50
N LEU A 282 -7.58 5.19 16.54
CA LEU A 282 -6.54 5.16 15.52
C LEU A 282 -5.15 5.43 16.11
N ALA A 283 -5.03 6.43 16.99
CA ALA A 283 -3.78 6.71 17.71
C ALA A 283 -3.32 5.49 18.51
N ARG A 284 -4.22 4.82 19.23
CA ARG A 284 -3.91 3.60 19.99
C ARG A 284 -3.35 2.48 19.11
N SER A 285 -3.98 2.24 17.95
CA SER A 285 -3.55 1.20 17.00
C SER A 285 -2.18 1.55 16.37
N ALA A 286 -1.97 2.82 16.04
CA ALA A 286 -0.70 3.31 15.49
C ALA A 286 0.45 3.23 16.52
N GLU A 287 0.20 3.60 17.78
CA GLU A 287 1.17 3.46 18.86
C GLU A 287 1.51 1.99 19.14
N HIS A 288 0.51 1.11 19.12
CA HIS A 288 0.73 -0.32 19.26
C HIS A 288 1.66 -0.84 18.17
N LEU A 289 1.37 -0.56 16.89
CA LEU A 289 2.24 -0.98 15.78
C LEU A 289 3.65 -0.36 15.89
N SER A 290 3.75 0.92 16.22
CA SER A 290 5.03 1.61 16.40
C SER A 290 5.89 0.94 17.47
N SER A 291 5.31 0.63 18.63
CA SER A 291 5.99 -0.08 19.72
C SER A 291 6.47 -1.47 19.28
N ARG A 292 5.61 -2.24 18.58
CA ARG A 292 5.95 -3.59 18.09
C ARG A 292 7.06 -3.57 17.04
N LEU A 293 7.03 -2.62 16.11
CA LEU A 293 8.07 -2.45 15.09
C LEU A 293 9.39 -1.96 15.71
N THR A 294 9.34 -1.07 16.70
CA THR A 294 10.51 -0.63 17.46
C THR A 294 11.15 -1.79 18.22
N GLY A 295 10.34 -2.64 18.88
CA GLY A 295 10.80 -3.89 19.49
C GLY A 295 11.38 -4.88 18.48
N ALA A 296 10.92 -4.83 17.23
CA ALA A 296 11.50 -5.56 16.10
C ALA A 296 12.70 -4.83 15.46
N GLY A 297 13.24 -3.78 16.09
CA GLY A 297 14.45 -3.06 15.70
C GLY A 297 14.34 -2.23 14.43
N PHE A 298 13.16 -1.68 14.14
CA PHE A 298 12.97 -0.61 13.16
C PHE A 298 12.90 0.75 13.86
N ARG A 299 13.36 1.81 13.21
CA ARG A 299 13.07 3.18 13.64
C ARG A 299 11.73 3.58 13.07
N VAL A 300 10.80 3.99 13.92
CA VAL A 300 9.43 4.33 13.52
C VAL A 300 9.07 5.71 14.05
N SER A 301 8.53 6.55 13.17
CA SER A 301 8.00 7.86 13.51
C SER A 301 6.55 7.95 13.06
N LEU A 302 5.62 8.29 13.97
CA LEU A 302 4.26 8.67 13.60
C LEU A 302 4.30 10.08 13.03
N LEU A 303 3.81 10.27 11.80
CA LEU A 303 3.84 11.57 11.15
C LEU A 303 2.91 12.56 11.84
N THR A 304 3.37 13.80 12.02
CA THR A 304 2.54 14.92 12.49
C THR A 304 1.69 15.49 11.37
N GLU A 305 0.72 16.37 11.70
CA GLU A 305 -0.06 17.09 10.69
C GLU A 305 0.83 17.82 9.67
N GLU A 306 1.90 18.44 10.14
CA GLU A 306 2.86 19.20 9.30
C GLU A 306 3.70 18.30 8.38
N GLU A 307 3.97 17.05 8.77
CA GLU A 307 4.78 16.12 7.99
C GLU A 307 3.97 15.38 6.92
N LEU A 308 2.66 15.28 7.09
CA LEU A 308 1.76 14.58 6.17
C LEU A 308 1.80 15.16 4.73
N PRO A 309 1.70 16.50 4.53
CA PRO A 309 1.85 17.10 3.20
C PRO A 309 3.16 16.72 2.51
N ALA A 310 4.28 16.72 3.24
CA ALA A 310 5.59 16.37 2.68
C ALA A 310 5.67 14.89 2.26
N ALA A 311 5.11 13.98 3.08
CA ALA A 311 5.06 12.55 2.77
C ALA A 311 4.17 12.26 1.54
N LEU A 312 2.99 12.89 1.47
CA LEU A 312 2.08 12.75 0.33
C LEU A 312 2.68 13.34 -0.95
N SER A 313 3.23 14.55 -0.88
CA SER A 313 3.95 15.20 -1.98
C SER A 313 5.08 14.32 -2.53
N THR A 314 5.90 13.76 -1.64
CA THR A 314 6.97 12.83 -2.01
C THR A 314 6.42 11.58 -2.69
N SER A 315 5.39 10.94 -2.13
CA SER A 315 4.77 9.76 -2.72
C SER A 315 4.15 10.06 -4.09
N MET A 316 3.43 11.18 -4.25
CA MET A 316 2.86 11.65 -5.52
C MET A 316 3.93 12.06 -6.54
N CYS A 317 5.19 12.13 -6.13
CA CYS A 317 6.26 12.77 -6.88
C CYS A 317 5.85 14.17 -7.33
N ALA A 318 5.23 14.99 -6.49
CA ALA A 318 4.97 16.38 -6.85
C ALA A 318 6.31 17.10 -7.13
N ASN A 319 6.31 18.07 -8.06
CA ASN A 319 7.52 18.82 -8.37
C ASN A 319 7.70 19.93 -7.33
N PRO A 320 8.78 19.92 -6.52
CA PRO A 320 8.99 20.92 -5.48
C PRO A 320 9.14 22.34 -6.05
N MET A 321 9.66 22.49 -7.27
CA MET A 321 9.77 23.81 -7.91
C MET A 321 8.40 24.41 -8.23
N VAL A 322 7.44 23.59 -8.64
CA VAL A 322 6.08 24.04 -8.92
C VAL A 322 5.36 24.36 -7.61
N ALA A 323 5.53 23.52 -6.58
CA ALA A 323 4.98 23.78 -5.25
C ALA A 323 5.49 25.12 -4.66
N ALA A 324 6.78 25.42 -4.81
CA ALA A 324 7.37 26.67 -4.35
C ALA A 324 6.79 27.90 -5.10
N GLN A 325 6.53 27.78 -6.40
CA GLN A 325 5.94 28.87 -7.20
C GLN A 325 4.48 29.15 -6.81
N THR A 326 3.70 28.11 -6.48
CA THR A 326 2.30 28.27 -6.06
C THR A 326 2.17 29.03 -4.74
N GLY A 327 3.18 28.98 -3.86
CA GLY A 327 3.20 29.75 -2.61
C GLY A 327 3.43 31.26 -2.80
N GLN A 328 3.79 31.72 -4.01
CA GLN A 328 4.24 33.08 -4.28
C GLN A 328 3.14 34.00 -4.87
N GLY A 329 1.86 33.63 -4.79
CA GLY A 329 0.73 34.49 -5.17
C GLY A 329 0.23 34.36 -6.61
N ASP A 330 0.59 33.29 -7.33
CA ASP A 330 -0.03 32.97 -8.63
C ASP A 330 -1.44 32.38 -8.41
N ALA A 331 -2.34 32.57 -9.38
CA ALA A 331 -3.69 32.03 -9.29
C ALA A 331 -3.64 30.49 -9.18
N PRO A 332 -4.43 29.87 -8.28
CA PRO A 332 -4.36 28.44 -8.03
C PRO A 332 -4.71 27.66 -9.30
N ARG A 333 -3.69 27.05 -9.91
CA ARG A 333 -3.83 26.23 -11.12
C ARG A 333 -3.85 24.76 -10.75
N ARG A 334 -4.77 24.01 -11.35
CA ARG A 334 -4.85 22.55 -11.21
C ARG A 334 -3.54 21.89 -11.61
N ARG A 335 -2.95 21.13 -10.68
CA ARG A 335 -1.66 20.45 -10.82
C ARG A 335 -1.80 19.00 -11.30
N THR A 336 -2.98 18.43 -11.18
CA THR A 336 -3.27 17.03 -11.50
C THR A 336 -4.14 16.85 -12.75
N GLU A 337 -3.88 15.81 -13.53
CA GLU A 337 -4.65 15.49 -14.74
C GLU A 337 -4.70 13.97 -14.96
N GLU A 338 -5.90 13.41 -15.09
CA GLU A 338 -6.10 12.01 -15.47
C GLU A 338 -6.22 11.88 -17.01
N SER A 339 -5.49 10.93 -17.58
CA SER A 339 -5.67 10.47 -18.97
C SER A 339 -6.05 8.99 -18.97
N GLY A 340 -6.51 8.47 -20.11
CA GLY A 340 -6.97 7.08 -20.20
C GLY A 340 -5.90 6.01 -19.89
N ARG A 341 -4.61 6.34 -19.87
CA ARG A 341 -3.51 5.39 -19.60
C ARG A 341 -2.46 5.90 -18.62
N SER A 342 -2.54 7.17 -18.22
CA SER A 342 -1.58 7.79 -17.32
C SER A 342 -2.29 8.83 -16.46
N TRP A 343 -1.74 9.11 -15.29
CA TRP A 343 -2.10 10.27 -14.49
C TRP A 343 -0.88 11.20 -14.41
N ARG A 344 -1.08 12.51 -14.32
CA ARG A 344 -0.02 13.52 -14.30
C ARG A 344 -0.14 14.36 -13.04
N CYS A 345 0.99 14.63 -12.39
CA CYS A 345 1.15 15.67 -11.38
C CYS A 345 2.25 16.60 -11.87
N ASP A 346 1.96 17.89 -12.02
CA ASP A 346 2.92 18.87 -12.57
C ASP A 346 3.52 18.39 -13.90
N ASN A 347 4.83 18.32 -14.00
CA ASN A 347 5.56 17.82 -15.17
C ASN A 347 5.91 16.32 -15.08
N ARG A 348 5.27 15.54 -14.20
CA ARG A 348 5.58 14.12 -13.98
C ARG A 348 4.37 13.25 -14.32
N ARG A 349 4.62 12.17 -15.05
CA ARG A 349 3.60 11.24 -15.55
C ARG A 349 3.74 9.90 -14.84
N HIS A 350 2.60 9.32 -14.51
CA HIS A 350 2.49 8.12 -13.71
C HIS A 350 1.70 7.07 -14.47
N THR A 351 2.04 5.81 -14.25
CA THR A 351 1.21 4.68 -14.66
C THR A 351 1.14 3.67 -13.53
N THR A 352 -0.07 3.33 -13.12
CA THR A 352 -0.32 2.36 -12.06
C THR A 352 -0.80 1.01 -12.62
N TYR A 353 -0.31 -0.05 -11.99
CA TYR A 353 -0.64 -1.44 -12.20
C TYR A 353 -1.25 -2.04 -10.94
N TRP A 354 -2.19 -2.94 -11.14
CA TRP A 354 -2.69 -3.87 -10.14
C TRP A 354 -1.92 -5.19 -10.24
N VAL A 355 -1.60 -5.81 -9.10
CA VAL A 355 -1.01 -7.16 -9.02
C VAL A 355 -2.13 -8.21 -9.10
N ARG A 356 -2.34 -8.78 -10.29
CA ARG A 356 -3.39 -9.79 -10.55
C ARG A 356 -3.04 -11.16 -10.03
N ARG A 357 -1.76 -11.52 -10.07
CA ARG A 357 -1.29 -12.82 -9.61
C ARG A 357 0.03 -12.62 -8.88
N TRP A 358 0.04 -13.03 -7.63
CA TRP A 358 1.24 -13.12 -6.81
C TRP A 358 2.02 -14.40 -7.16
N PRO A 359 3.37 -14.37 -7.07
CA PRO A 359 4.15 -15.60 -7.10
C PRO A 359 3.84 -16.42 -5.83
N GLN A 360 4.26 -17.69 -5.80
CA GLN A 360 4.17 -18.50 -4.59
C GLN A 360 5.03 -17.85 -3.49
N LEU A 361 4.37 -17.27 -2.47
CA LEU A 361 5.05 -16.64 -1.35
C LEU A 361 5.44 -17.75 -0.36
N GLY A 362 6.73 -17.86 -0.04
CA GLY A 362 7.22 -18.80 0.99
C GLY A 362 7.95 -20.07 0.50
N GLY A 363 8.26 -20.18 -0.81
CA GLY A 363 9.22 -21.18 -1.31
C GLY A 363 10.67 -20.66 -1.27
N HIS A 364 11.65 -21.57 -1.30
CA HIS A 364 13.09 -21.26 -1.26
C HIS A 364 13.60 -20.28 -2.35
N ASP A 365 12.83 -19.99 -3.39
CA ASP A 365 13.32 -19.27 -4.59
C ASP A 365 12.84 -17.81 -4.80
N ALA A 366 11.89 -17.28 -4.02
CA ALA A 366 11.68 -15.81 -3.92
C ALA A 366 10.58 -15.40 -2.93
N GLY A 367 10.98 -14.82 -1.79
CA GLY A 367 10.06 -14.14 -0.88
C GLY A 367 9.51 -12.83 -1.45
N LEU A 368 8.40 -12.34 -0.88
CA LEU A 368 7.82 -11.03 -1.20
C LEU A 368 8.86 -9.88 -1.22
N PRO A 369 9.83 -9.78 -0.28
CA PRO A 369 10.85 -8.73 -0.33
C PRO A 369 11.68 -8.75 -1.62
N GLN A 370 11.99 -9.93 -2.15
CA GLN A 370 12.73 -10.06 -3.40
C GLN A 370 11.89 -9.65 -4.60
N LEU A 371 10.60 -10.00 -4.62
CA LEU A 371 9.67 -9.50 -5.64
C LEU A 371 9.62 -7.98 -5.62
N VAL A 372 9.42 -7.37 -4.45
CA VAL A 372 9.36 -5.92 -4.29
C VAL A 372 10.67 -5.29 -4.77
N ALA A 373 11.82 -5.81 -4.34
CA ALA A 373 13.12 -5.33 -4.76
C ALA A 373 13.28 -5.36 -6.30
N ARG A 374 12.89 -6.46 -6.97
CA ARG A 374 12.93 -6.58 -8.44
C ARG A 374 12.00 -5.59 -9.13
N LEU A 375 10.76 -5.43 -8.64
CA LEU A 375 9.79 -4.51 -9.24
C LEU A 375 10.18 -3.04 -9.06
N THR A 376 10.85 -2.70 -7.95
CA THR A 376 11.32 -1.33 -7.66
C THR A 376 12.72 -1.00 -8.21
N ALA A 377 13.42 -1.98 -8.80
CA ALA A 377 14.75 -1.77 -9.40
C ALA A 377 14.71 -1.17 -10.81
N VAL A 378 13.50 -0.94 -11.35
CA VAL A 378 13.30 -0.38 -12.69
C VAL A 378 13.83 1.06 -12.74
N PRO A 379 14.65 1.42 -13.75
CA PRO A 379 15.13 2.78 -13.93
C PRO A 379 13.96 3.70 -14.28
N ALA A 380 13.57 4.53 -13.32
CA ALA A 380 12.47 5.47 -13.42
C ALA A 380 12.73 6.65 -12.47
N LEU A 381 12.01 7.77 -12.64
CA LEU A 381 12.05 8.86 -11.66
C LEU A 381 11.73 8.34 -10.26
N ALA A 382 10.70 7.50 -10.16
CA ALA A 382 10.38 6.76 -8.97
C ALA A 382 9.53 5.53 -9.30
N THR A 383 9.67 4.49 -8.49
CA THR A 383 8.75 3.34 -8.45
C THR A 383 8.15 3.24 -7.05
N THR A 384 6.82 3.24 -6.97
CA THR A 384 6.07 3.05 -5.72
C THR A 384 5.42 1.67 -5.73
N PHE A 385 5.71 0.85 -4.74
CA PHE A 385 5.01 -0.41 -4.49
C PHE A 385 4.09 -0.23 -3.28
N SER A 386 2.83 -0.62 -3.40
CA SER A 386 1.86 -0.57 -2.31
C SER A 386 1.23 -1.93 -2.08
N LEU A 387 1.16 -2.34 -0.82
CA LEU A 387 0.55 -3.57 -0.33
C LEU A 387 -0.49 -3.22 0.71
N THR A 388 -1.76 -3.50 0.44
CA THR A 388 -2.86 -3.29 1.38
C THR A 388 -3.32 -4.62 1.96
N LEU A 389 -3.36 -4.70 3.28
CA LEU A 389 -3.92 -5.78 4.07
C LEU A 389 -5.29 -5.32 4.57
N ALA A 390 -6.34 -6.11 4.36
CA ALA A 390 -7.67 -5.83 4.87
C ALA A 390 -8.25 -7.08 5.56
N PRO A 391 -8.98 -6.96 6.68
CA PRO A 391 -9.59 -8.11 7.34
C PRO A 391 -10.54 -8.85 6.39
N SER A 392 -10.51 -10.18 6.42
CA SER A 392 -11.45 -11.06 5.71
C SER A 392 -12.30 -11.87 6.72
N SER A 393 -13.27 -12.63 6.23
CA SER A 393 -14.03 -13.56 7.06
C SER A 393 -13.12 -14.66 7.61
N ARG A 394 -13.24 -14.98 8.91
CA ARG A 394 -12.48 -16.05 9.63
C ARG A 394 -10.96 -15.84 9.77
N GLN A 395 -10.54 -14.76 10.43
CA GLN A 395 -9.13 -14.44 10.75
C GLN A 395 -8.14 -14.36 9.55
N ASP A 396 -8.63 -14.60 8.33
CA ASP A 396 -7.89 -14.42 7.10
C ASP A 396 -7.75 -12.92 6.77
N VAL A 397 -6.75 -12.59 5.96
CA VAL A 397 -6.50 -11.23 5.48
C VAL A 397 -6.43 -11.22 3.96
N THR A 398 -7.15 -10.29 3.35
CA THR A 398 -7.10 -10.05 1.92
C THR A 398 -5.91 -9.15 1.63
N ILE A 399 -5.09 -9.55 0.66
CA ILE A 399 -3.90 -8.81 0.24
C ILE A 399 -4.12 -8.25 -1.17
N THR A 400 -4.02 -6.92 -1.30
CA THR A 400 -4.07 -6.21 -2.57
C THR A 400 -2.74 -5.52 -2.85
N GLY A 401 -2.26 -5.57 -4.09
CA GLY A 401 -0.97 -4.99 -4.48
C GLY A 401 -1.11 -4.04 -5.65
N HIS A 402 -0.43 -2.90 -5.56
CA HIS A 402 -0.31 -1.93 -6.64
C HIS A 402 1.15 -1.54 -6.88
N VAL A 403 1.48 -1.26 -8.14
CA VAL A 403 2.79 -0.75 -8.53
C VAL A 403 2.60 0.47 -9.41
N ARG A 404 3.19 1.60 -9.03
CA ARG A 404 3.20 2.83 -9.81
C ARG A 404 4.61 3.14 -10.26
N VAL A 405 4.79 3.36 -11.56
CA VAL A 405 6.03 3.90 -12.14
C VAL A 405 5.79 5.34 -12.56
N THR A 406 6.77 6.18 -12.27
CA THR A 406 6.76 7.61 -12.59
C THR A 406 7.91 7.94 -13.53
N GLY A 407 7.63 8.72 -14.58
CA GLY A 407 8.64 9.30 -15.48
C GLY A 407 8.40 10.80 -15.66
N ARG A 408 9.44 11.54 -16.06
CA ARG A 408 9.32 12.98 -16.33
C ARG A 408 8.73 13.26 -17.71
N SER A 409 8.93 12.35 -18.65
CA SER A 409 8.37 12.44 -20.00
C SER A 409 7.54 11.21 -20.33
N SER A 410 6.80 11.29 -21.44
CA SER A 410 6.10 10.13 -22.01
C SER A 410 7.06 9.01 -22.44
N THR A 411 8.26 9.38 -22.93
CA THR A 411 9.28 8.42 -23.37
C THR A 411 9.90 7.68 -22.19
N GLU A 412 10.28 8.40 -21.14
CA GLU A 412 10.83 7.82 -19.91
C GLU A 412 9.81 6.91 -19.22
N LEU A 413 8.54 7.36 -19.13
CA LEU A 413 7.47 6.53 -18.59
C LEU A 413 7.24 5.25 -19.42
N ALA A 414 7.36 5.33 -20.74
CA ALA A 414 7.23 4.17 -21.62
C ALA A 414 8.40 3.18 -21.46
N GLU A 415 9.62 3.68 -21.28
CA GLU A 415 10.82 2.88 -20.96
C GLU A 415 10.68 2.19 -19.60
N ALA A 416 10.36 2.93 -18.54
CA ALA A 416 10.12 2.41 -17.20
C ALA A 416 9.00 1.36 -17.20
N ARG A 417 7.90 1.60 -17.92
CA ARG A 417 6.83 0.62 -18.08
C ARG A 417 7.32 -0.69 -18.67
N ARG A 418 8.10 -0.64 -19.76
CA ARG A 418 8.64 -1.86 -20.40
C ARG A 418 9.56 -2.61 -19.45
N GLY A 419 10.40 -1.90 -18.71
CA GLY A 419 11.26 -2.47 -17.66
C GLY A 419 10.45 -3.17 -16.57
N LEU A 420 9.40 -2.52 -16.06
CA LEU A 420 8.51 -3.10 -15.04
C LEU A 420 7.76 -4.34 -15.56
N GLU A 421 7.20 -4.27 -16.76
CA GLU A 421 6.51 -5.41 -17.40
C GLU A 421 7.46 -6.58 -17.68
N HIS A 422 8.75 -6.30 -17.94
CA HIS A 422 9.77 -7.33 -18.08
C HIS A 422 10.13 -7.95 -16.72
N ALA A 423 10.40 -7.13 -15.70
CA ALA A 423 10.71 -7.59 -14.33
C ALA A 423 9.57 -8.43 -13.74
N ALA A 424 8.32 -8.03 -13.95
CA ALA A 424 7.15 -8.78 -13.50
C ALA A 424 7.05 -10.16 -14.18
N ARG A 425 7.32 -10.24 -15.49
CA ARG A 425 7.35 -11.52 -16.22
C ARG A 425 8.43 -12.44 -15.68
N GLN A 426 9.64 -11.92 -15.44
CA GLN A 426 10.75 -12.69 -14.85
C GLN A 426 10.42 -13.20 -13.44
N ALA A 427 9.71 -12.40 -12.64
CA ALA A 427 9.27 -12.78 -11.30
C ALA A 427 7.98 -13.62 -11.26
N ARG A 428 7.46 -14.05 -12.43
CA ARG A 428 6.21 -14.82 -12.57
C ARG A 428 4.97 -14.13 -11.94
N THR A 429 5.00 -12.80 -11.87
CA THR A 429 3.93 -11.95 -11.34
C THR A 429 3.12 -11.37 -12.49
N ALA A 430 1.78 -11.43 -12.39
CA ALA A 430 0.92 -10.83 -13.42
C ALA A 430 0.51 -9.42 -13.02
N LEU A 431 1.03 -8.41 -13.71
CA LEU A 431 0.60 -7.01 -13.58
C LEU A 431 -0.49 -6.68 -14.62
N VAL A 432 -1.48 -5.89 -14.22
CA VAL A 432 -2.51 -5.34 -15.11
C VAL A 432 -2.51 -3.84 -14.98
N ARG A 433 -2.28 -3.12 -16.09
CA ARG A 433 -2.34 -1.66 -16.12
C ARG A 433 -3.78 -1.21 -15.87
N LEU A 434 -3.96 -0.22 -14.99
CA LEU A 434 -5.27 0.33 -14.63
C LEU A 434 -5.76 1.34 -15.68
N ASP A 435 -5.94 0.91 -16.93
CA ASP A 435 -6.43 1.78 -17.99
C ASP A 435 -7.78 2.40 -17.61
N ARG A 436 -7.86 3.74 -17.68
CA ARG A 436 -9.01 4.56 -17.27
C ARG A 436 -9.36 4.48 -15.79
N GLU A 437 -8.46 3.97 -14.96
CA GLU A 437 -8.58 3.94 -13.50
C GLU A 437 -7.26 4.39 -12.87
N GLN A 438 -6.56 5.31 -13.54
CA GLN A 438 -5.22 5.75 -13.14
C GLN A 438 -5.29 6.61 -11.87
N LEU A 439 -6.35 7.41 -11.70
CA LEU A 439 -6.58 8.17 -10.47
C LEU A 439 -6.79 7.23 -9.27
N ALA A 440 -7.66 6.23 -9.41
CA ALA A 440 -7.89 5.23 -8.36
C ALA A 440 -6.59 4.46 -8.03
N GLY A 441 -5.85 4.05 -9.06
CA GLY A 441 -4.53 3.45 -8.87
C GLY A 441 -3.54 4.38 -8.16
N MET A 442 -3.55 5.67 -8.48
CA MET A 442 -2.71 6.67 -7.83
C MET A 442 -3.03 6.72 -6.33
N LEU A 443 -4.30 6.91 -5.97
CA LEU A 443 -4.77 6.96 -4.58
C LEU A 443 -4.45 5.67 -3.82
N ALA A 444 -4.62 4.51 -4.46
CA ALA A 444 -4.25 3.21 -3.89
C ALA A 444 -2.73 3.00 -3.69
N THR A 445 -1.89 3.91 -4.20
CA THR A 445 -0.43 3.91 -3.98
C THR A 445 0.07 5.06 -3.09
N LEU A 446 -0.82 5.95 -2.65
CA LEU A 446 -0.53 6.92 -1.60
C LEU A 446 -0.69 6.28 -0.22
N PRO A 447 0.03 6.76 0.81
CA PRO A 447 -0.14 6.31 2.19
C PRO A 447 -1.46 6.82 2.79
N LEU A 448 -2.59 6.33 2.26
CA LEU A 448 -3.97 6.68 2.63
C LEU A 448 -4.78 5.46 3.13
N GLY A 449 -4.14 4.31 3.32
CA GLY A 449 -4.80 3.05 3.67
C GLY A 449 -5.32 2.23 2.47
N GLY A 450 -4.95 2.61 1.25
CA GLY A 450 -5.32 1.89 0.01
C GLY A 450 -6.68 2.28 -0.54
N ALA A 451 -6.91 3.59 -0.71
CA ALA A 451 -8.21 4.21 -0.90
C ALA A 451 -9.05 3.71 -2.12
N ARG A 452 -10.37 3.92 -1.99
CA ARG A 452 -11.52 3.06 -2.38
C ARG A 452 -11.79 2.86 -3.88
#